data_AF-A0A7S1H462-F1
#
_entry.id   AF-A0A7S1H462-F1
#
_cell.length_a   1.000
_cell.length_b   1.000
_cell.length_c   1.000
_cell.angle_alpha   90.00
_cell.angle_beta   90.00
_cell.angle_gamma   90.00
#
_symmetry.space_group_name_H-M   'P 1'
#
loop_
_entity.id
_entity.type
_entity.pdbx_description
1 polymer ?
#
loop_
_entity_poly.entity_id
_entity_poly.type
_entity_poly.pdbx_seq_one_letter_code
_entity_poly.pdbx_strand_id
1 'polypeptide(L)'
;KTPQSSKPATSSAKPRSPASSLPGDDDMKTGDIKGSFDDASDMTNENVRVQVSSSYRPERSDSSLDKHCFAYNIRITNDAKQSIQLVSRRFEIQTIGSANK
;
A
#
# COMPACT_ATOMS: atom_id res chain seq x y z
N LYS A 1 38.28 -28.65 47.21
CA LYS A 1 36.82 -28.79 47.12
C LYS A 1 36.21 -27.40 47.28
N THR A 2 35.92 -26.74 46.17
CA THR A 2 35.17 -25.48 46.08
C THR A 2 34.35 -25.62 44.80
N PRO A 3 33.01 -25.72 44.84
CA PRO A 3 32.23 -25.87 43.62
C PRO A 3 31.97 -24.50 42.99
N GLN A 4 32.29 -24.38 41.71
CA GLN A 4 31.83 -23.27 40.86
C GLN A 4 30.30 -23.31 40.76
N SER A 5 29.67 -22.19 41.07
CA SER A 5 28.23 -21.99 40.91
C SER A 5 27.90 -21.81 39.42
N SER A 6 27.12 -22.73 38.87
CA SER A 6 26.60 -22.70 37.51
C SER A 6 25.51 -21.64 37.36
N LYS A 7 25.79 -20.60 36.57
CA LYS A 7 24.80 -19.59 36.14
C LYS A 7 23.90 -20.20 35.05
N PRO A 8 22.56 -20.12 35.13
CA PRO A 8 21.69 -20.60 34.05
C PRO A 8 21.86 -19.73 32.81
N ALA A 9 22.17 -20.36 31.68
CA ALA A 9 22.14 -19.71 30.38
C ALA A 9 20.67 -19.62 29.92
N THR A 10 20.04 -18.46 30.15
CA THR A 10 18.76 -18.14 29.50
C THR A 10 19.06 -17.86 28.04
N SER A 11 18.88 -18.86 27.18
CA SER A 11 18.89 -18.69 25.73
C SER A 11 17.64 -17.89 25.33
N SER A 12 17.71 -16.57 25.38
CA SER A 12 16.74 -15.69 24.75
C SER A 12 16.96 -15.76 23.24
N ALA A 13 16.36 -16.77 22.60
CA ALA A 13 16.21 -16.78 21.16
C ALA A 13 15.36 -15.56 20.78
N LYS A 14 16.03 -14.51 20.26
CA LYS A 14 15.34 -13.39 19.63
C LYS A 14 14.45 -13.96 18.52
N PRO A 15 13.15 -13.65 18.47
CA PRO A 15 12.32 -14.07 17.35
C PRO A 15 12.96 -13.50 16.07
N ARG A 16 13.24 -14.39 15.12
CA ARG A 16 13.72 -14.01 13.79
C ARG A 16 12.66 -13.13 13.15
N SER A 17 12.98 -11.87 12.91
CA SER A 17 12.15 -10.97 12.10
C SER A 17 11.87 -11.64 10.76
N PRO A 18 10.61 -11.74 10.30
CA PRO A 18 10.33 -12.28 8.97
C PRO A 18 10.98 -11.37 7.92
N ALA A 19 11.46 -11.97 6.83
CA ALA A 19 12.37 -11.37 5.85
C ALA A 19 11.73 -10.33 4.91
N SER A 20 10.64 -9.69 5.31
CA SER A 20 9.96 -8.66 4.55
C SER A 20 9.41 -7.65 5.53
N SER A 21 10.19 -6.61 5.79
CA SER A 21 9.69 -5.33 6.27
C SER A 21 9.68 -4.42 5.07
N LEU A 22 8.67 -4.60 4.21
CA LEU A 22 8.46 -3.65 3.12
C LEU A 22 8.09 -2.30 3.75
N PRO A 23 8.54 -1.18 3.16
CA PRO A 23 8.05 0.13 3.58
C PRO A 23 6.52 0.12 3.55
N GLY A 24 5.87 0.41 4.68
CA GLY A 24 4.41 0.42 4.81
C GLY A 24 3.77 -0.78 5.53
N ASP A 25 4.52 -1.82 5.91
CA ASP A 25 3.95 -2.98 6.62
C ASP A 25 3.35 -2.62 8.01
N ASP A 26 3.93 -1.63 8.70
CA ASP A 26 3.40 -1.14 9.98
C ASP A 26 2.14 -0.27 9.78
N ASP A 27 2.04 0.44 8.64
CA ASP A 27 0.86 1.22 8.27
C ASP A 27 -0.32 0.29 7.95
N MET A 28 -0.05 -0.85 7.29
CA MET A 28 -1.06 -1.88 7.00
C MET A 28 -1.66 -2.51 8.28
N LYS A 29 -0.84 -2.67 9.33
CA LYS A 29 -1.30 -3.23 10.62
C LYS A 29 -2.05 -2.23 11.49
N THR A 30 -1.62 -0.97 11.47
CA THR A 30 -2.23 0.07 12.29
C THR A 30 -3.48 0.66 11.65
N GLY A 31 -3.62 0.55 10.32
CA GLY A 31 -4.73 1.14 9.56
C GLY A 31 -4.76 2.67 9.60
N ASP A 32 -3.73 3.29 10.20
CA ASP A 32 -3.59 4.71 10.46
C ASP A 32 -2.37 5.23 9.71
N ILE A 33 -2.60 5.64 8.47
CA ILE A 33 -1.61 6.35 7.65
C ILE A 33 -1.45 7.77 8.22
N LYS A 34 -0.50 7.95 9.15
CA LYS A 34 -0.21 9.26 9.75
C LYS A 34 0.78 10.03 8.87
N GLY A 35 0.25 10.85 7.95
CA GLY A 35 1.05 11.73 7.10
C GLY A 35 0.22 12.47 6.04
N SER A 36 0.80 13.52 5.46
CA SER A 36 0.30 14.12 4.22
C SER A 36 0.90 13.33 3.07
N PHE A 37 0.15 12.36 2.55
CA PHE A 37 0.53 11.61 1.36
C PHE A 37 0.00 12.33 0.14
N ASP A 38 0.85 12.50 -0.88
CA ASP A 38 0.41 13.00 -2.17
C ASP A 38 -0.21 11.82 -2.94
N ASP A 39 -1.48 11.55 -2.65
CA ASP A 39 -2.25 10.46 -3.26
C ASP A 39 -2.76 10.83 -4.67
N ALA A 40 -2.16 11.86 -5.28
CA ALA A 40 -2.48 12.36 -6.60
C ALA A 40 -1.37 12.01 -7.61
N SER A 41 -1.77 11.68 -8.82
CA SER A 41 -0.89 11.41 -9.96
C SER A 41 -1.40 12.14 -11.19
N ASP A 42 -0.47 12.59 -12.04
CA ASP A 42 -0.76 13.36 -13.24
C ASP A 42 0.16 12.90 -14.37
N MET A 43 -0.43 12.62 -15.53
CA MET A 43 0.30 12.19 -16.72
C MET A 43 -0.39 12.74 -17.96
N THR A 44 0.39 13.30 -18.89
CA THR A 44 -0.10 13.71 -20.21
C THR A 44 0.54 12.86 -21.29
N ASN A 45 -0.28 12.33 -22.20
CA ASN A 45 0.16 11.58 -23.37
C ASN A 45 -0.67 12.02 -24.59
N GLU A 46 -0.03 12.35 -25.71
CA GLU A 46 -0.70 12.70 -26.99
C GLU A 46 -1.88 13.68 -26.82
N ASN A 47 -1.67 14.78 -26.08
CA ASN A 47 -2.69 15.80 -25.78
C ASN A 47 -3.89 15.30 -24.97
N VAL A 48 -3.78 14.15 -24.32
CA VAL A 48 -4.72 13.66 -23.31
C VAL A 48 -4.04 13.68 -21.96
N ARG A 49 -4.52 14.54 -21.06
CA ARG A 49 -4.05 14.59 -19.67
C ARG A 49 -4.95 13.75 -18.79
N VAL A 50 -4.35 12.86 -18.01
CA VAL A 50 -5.02 11.97 -17.06
C VAL A 50 -4.52 12.31 -15.68
N GLN A 51 -5.45 12.71 -14.81
CA GLN A 51 -5.17 13.01 -13.41
C GLN A 51 -5.95 12.03 -12.55
N VAL A 52 -5.31 11.47 -11.54
CA VAL A 52 -5.91 10.51 -10.61
C VAL A 52 -5.66 10.99 -9.21
N SER A 53 -6.67 10.97 -8.35
CA SER A 53 -6.49 11.05 -6.91
C SER A 53 -7.17 9.87 -6.23
N SER A 54 -6.50 9.28 -5.25
CA SER A 54 -7.07 8.20 -4.42
C SER A 54 -7.31 8.65 -2.99
N SER A 55 -8.22 7.98 -2.31
CA SER A 55 -8.50 8.19 -0.89
C SER A 55 -8.87 6.88 -0.23
N TYR A 56 -8.23 6.57 0.90
CA TYR A 56 -8.63 5.45 1.75
C TYR A 56 -9.99 5.75 2.42
N ARG A 57 -10.83 4.72 2.58
CA ARG A 57 -12.17 4.82 3.17
C ARG A 57 -12.27 3.96 4.43
N PRO A 58 -11.83 4.46 5.59
CA PRO A 58 -11.87 3.70 6.85
C PRO A 58 -13.26 3.17 7.17
N GLU A 59 -14.30 3.96 6.92
CA GLU A 59 -15.70 3.63 7.18
C GLU A 59 -16.26 2.49 6.30
N ARG A 60 -15.54 2.14 5.23
CA ARG A 60 -15.85 1.02 4.33
C ARG A 60 -14.77 -0.07 4.35
N SER A 61 -13.82 0.03 5.26
CA SER A 61 -12.71 -0.89 5.40
C SER A 61 -12.82 -1.66 6.71
N ASP A 62 -12.24 -2.86 6.75
CA ASP A 62 -12.11 -3.70 7.92
C ASP A 62 -10.71 -4.33 7.90
N SER A 63 -9.77 -3.70 8.62
CA SER A 63 -8.38 -4.15 8.69
C SER A 63 -8.23 -5.49 9.41
N SER A 64 -9.19 -5.89 10.26
CA SER A 64 -9.14 -7.18 10.94
C SER A 64 -9.40 -8.36 10.00
N LEU A 65 -10.01 -8.08 8.85
CA LEU A 65 -10.34 -9.05 7.82
C LEU A 65 -9.54 -8.84 6.52
N ASP A 66 -8.47 -8.03 6.57
CA ASP A 66 -7.67 -7.63 5.39
C ASP A 66 -8.52 -7.03 4.24
N LYS A 67 -9.61 -6.33 4.58
CA LYS A 67 -10.51 -5.67 3.62
C LYS A 67 -10.26 -4.17 3.60
N HIS A 68 -9.58 -3.70 2.56
CA HIS A 68 -9.25 -2.29 2.40
C HIS A 68 -10.02 -1.67 1.23
N CYS A 69 -10.75 -0.58 1.50
CA CYS A 69 -11.53 0.14 0.50
C CYS A 69 -10.87 1.47 0.15
N PHE A 70 -10.61 1.66 -1.14
CA PHE A 70 -10.08 2.91 -1.70
C PHE A 70 -11.07 3.45 -2.74
N ALA A 71 -11.30 4.76 -2.71
CA ALA A 71 -12.05 5.47 -3.74
C ALA A 71 -11.09 6.30 -4.60
N TYR A 72 -11.31 6.32 -5.92
CA TYR A 72 -10.50 7.09 -6.86
C TYR A 72 -11.33 8.10 -7.65
N ASN A 73 -10.75 9.26 -7.93
CA ASN A 73 -11.26 10.25 -8.87
C ASN A 73 -10.31 10.31 -10.08
N ILE A 74 -10.83 10.08 -11.28
CA ILE A 74 -10.04 10.12 -12.52
C ILE A 74 -10.61 11.24 -13.40
N ARG A 75 -9.77 12.22 -13.73
CA ARG A 75 -10.08 13.29 -14.68
C ARG A 75 -9.28 13.07 -15.96
N ILE A 76 -10.00 12.91 -17.07
CA ILE A 76 -9.42 12.81 -18.42
C ILE A 76 -9.75 14.11 -19.16
N THR A 77 -8.72 14.84 -19.56
CA THR A 77 -8.84 16.12 -20.27
C THR A 77 -8.29 15.95 -21.69
N ASN A 78 -9.09 16.35 -22.68
CA ASN A 78 -8.62 16.48 -24.06
C ASN A 78 -8.05 17.89 -24.25
N ASP A 79 -6.72 18.00 -24.30
CA ASP A 79 -5.99 19.25 -24.57
C ASP A 79 -5.74 19.46 -26.08
N ALA A 80 -6.26 18.56 -26.93
CA ALA A 80 -6.15 18.67 -28.38
C ALA A 80 -7.26 19.56 -28.97
N LYS A 81 -7.05 20.04 -30.20
CA LYS A 81 -8.09 20.75 -30.95
C LYS A 81 -9.13 19.81 -31.57
N GLN A 82 -8.75 18.56 -31.81
CA GLN A 82 -9.62 17.56 -32.42
C GLN A 82 -10.45 16.86 -31.35
N SER A 83 -11.69 16.49 -31.71
CA SER A 83 -12.52 15.66 -30.84
C SER A 83 -11.97 14.23 -30.79
N ILE A 84 -12.01 13.64 -29.60
CA ILE A 84 -11.60 12.26 -29.34
C ILE A 84 -12.74 11.51 -28.63
N GLN A 85 -12.65 10.18 -28.64
CA GLN A 85 -13.59 9.33 -27.93
C GLN A 85 -12.83 8.35 -27.04
N LEU A 86 -13.29 8.21 -25.79
CA LEU A 86 -12.82 7.14 -24.92
C LEU A 86 -13.45 5.81 -25.37
N VAL A 87 -12.64 4.91 -25.91
CA VAL A 87 -13.10 3.61 -26.43
C VAL A 87 -13.09 2.54 -25.34
N SER A 88 -12.04 2.52 -24.50
CA SER A 88 -11.87 1.51 -23.45
C SER A 88 -11.00 2.02 -22.30
N ARG A 89 -10.97 1.26 -21.20
CA ARG A 89 -10.10 1.47 -20.05
C ARG A 89 -9.55 0.14 -19.55
N ARG A 90 -8.32 0.13 -19.05
CA ARG A 90 -7.68 -1.02 -18.40
C ARG A 90 -7.04 -0.56 -17.10
N PHE A 91 -7.31 -1.29 -16.01
CA PHE A 91 -6.65 -1.10 -14.72
C PHE A 91 -5.79 -2.31 -14.42
N GLU A 92 -4.58 -2.06 -13.94
CA GLU A 92 -3.74 -3.07 -13.32
C GLU A 92 -3.56 -2.68 -11.86
N ILE A 93 -4.15 -3.47 -10.96
CA ILE A 93 -4.09 -3.24 -9.52
C ILE A 93 -3.23 -4.34 -8.93
N GLN A 94 -2.14 -3.94 -8.28
CA GLN A 94 -1.23 -4.85 -7.61
C GLN A 94 -1.45 -4.76 -6.10
N THR A 95 -1.61 -5.91 -5.47
CA THR A 95 -1.82 -6.04 -4.02
C THR A 95 -0.57 -6.64 -3.38
N ILE A 96 -0.07 -5.98 -2.34
CA ILE A 96 1.01 -6.54 -1.51
C ILE A 96 0.49 -7.74 -0.71
N GLY A 97 1.33 -8.75 -0.46
CA GLY A 97 0.94 -9.96 0.27
C GLY A 97 0.10 -10.97 -0.55
N SER A 98 -0.24 -10.66 -1.79
CA SER A 98 -0.84 -11.62 -2.74
C SER A 98 0.23 -12.51 -3.35
N ALA A 99 0.93 -13.28 -2.53
CA ALA A 99 1.61 -14.45 -3.06
C ALA A 99 0.51 -15.36 -3.64
N ASN A 100 0.57 -15.62 -4.95
CA ASN A 100 -0.21 -16.68 -5.58
C ASN A 100 -0.13 -17.92 -4.68
N LYS A 101 -1.29 -18.35 -4.16
CA LYS A 101 -1.42 -19.63 -3.49
C LYS A 101 -2.01 -20.62 -4.47
#